data_AF-E2A1D8-F1
#
_entry.id   AF-E2A1D8-F1
#
_cell.length_a   1.000
_cell.length_b   1.000
_cell.length_c   1.000
_cell.angle_alpha   90.00
_cell.angle_beta   90.00
_cell.angle_gamma   90.00
#
_symmetry.space_group_name_H-M   'P 1'
#
loop_
_entity.id
_entity.type
_entity.pdbx_description
1 polymer ?
#
loop_
_entity_poly.entity_id
_entity_poly.type
_entity_poly.pdbx_seq_one_letter_code
_entity_poly.pdbx_strand_id
1 'polypeptide(L)'
;MTREKFLVVLFLGFIAIVLSLPQQSKSKRPIPVFKQPKIGGLLLPDNATLIRENIVDTFSCQNRIYGYYADMENECQVFHVCLPQTRGSIRWSFICPAETVFNQATFVCTQTESSIPCEDSEKYYVLNEEIGKEIEEEEEADQELGKENTTKISELETVSKKSFSKNSKLLNRERLFRRN
;
A
#
# COMPACT_ATOMS: atom_id res chain seq x y z
N MET A 1 -32.13 -61.38 -39.86
CA MET A 1 -31.13 -62.37 -39.39
C MET A 1 -29.67 -62.10 -39.82
N THR A 2 -29.30 -61.98 -41.11
CA THR A 2 -27.88 -61.71 -41.49
C THR A 2 -27.43 -60.26 -41.24
N ARG A 3 -28.24 -59.25 -41.55
CA ARG A 3 -27.91 -57.82 -41.30
C ARG A 3 -27.69 -57.50 -39.82
N GLU A 4 -28.49 -58.07 -38.92
CA GLU A 4 -28.34 -57.85 -37.46
C GLU A 4 -27.02 -58.45 -36.94
N LYS A 5 -26.69 -59.68 -37.37
CA LYS A 5 -25.40 -60.31 -37.03
C LYS A 5 -24.23 -59.48 -37.53
N PHE A 6 -24.32 -58.87 -38.71
CA PHE A 6 -23.29 -57.99 -39.25
C PHE A 6 -23.14 -56.70 -38.41
N LEU A 7 -24.24 -56.07 -37.99
CA LEU A 7 -24.22 -54.91 -37.11
C LEU A 7 -23.62 -55.25 -35.72
N VAL A 8 -23.94 -56.41 -35.15
CA VAL A 8 -23.35 -56.87 -33.88
C VAL A 8 -21.85 -57.09 -34.02
N VAL A 9 -21.37 -57.71 -35.10
CA VAL A 9 -19.93 -57.90 -35.35
C VAL A 9 -19.20 -56.56 -35.52
N LEU A 10 -19.79 -55.60 -36.25
CA LEU A 10 -19.23 -54.25 -36.36
C LEU A 10 -19.18 -53.53 -35.01
N PHE A 11 -20.22 -53.65 -34.18
CA PHE A 11 -20.28 -53.00 -32.88
C PHE A 11 -19.26 -53.59 -31.89
N LEU A 12 -19.13 -54.92 -31.85
CA LEU A 12 -18.11 -55.61 -31.04
C LEU A 12 -16.69 -55.29 -31.52
N GLY A 13 -16.46 -55.21 -32.84
CA GLY A 13 -15.19 -54.77 -33.41
C GLY A 13 -14.85 -53.33 -33.04
N PHE A 14 -15.82 -52.41 -33.09
CA PHE A 14 -15.62 -51.02 -32.71
C PHE A 14 -15.33 -50.88 -31.20
N ILE A 15 -16.02 -51.63 -30.34
CA ILE A 15 -15.72 -51.69 -28.90
C ILE A 15 -14.29 -52.20 -28.66
N ALA A 16 -13.87 -53.27 -29.35
CA ALA A 16 -12.51 -53.81 -29.20
C ALA A 16 -11.44 -52.79 -29.62
N ILE A 17 -11.68 -52.01 -30.68
CA ILE A 17 -10.79 -50.91 -31.12
C ILE A 17 -10.74 -49.81 -30.05
N VAL A 18 -11.89 -49.36 -29.54
CA VAL A 18 -11.95 -48.32 -28.49
C VAL A 18 -11.24 -48.75 -27.20
N LEU A 19 -11.38 -50.02 -26.80
CA LEU A 19 -10.71 -50.58 -25.61
C LEU A 19 -9.20 -50.84 -25.78
N SER A 20 -8.68 -50.85 -27.02
CA SER A 20 -7.26 -51.02 -27.30
C SER A 20 -6.51 -49.72 -27.59
N LEU A 21 -7.20 -48.56 -27.59
CA LEU A 21 -6.52 -47.27 -27.54
C LEU A 21 -5.81 -47.08 -26.19
N PRO A 22 -4.49 -46.75 -26.17
CA PRO A 22 -3.78 -46.51 -24.93
C PRO A 22 -4.37 -45.29 -24.21
N GLN A 23 -4.80 -45.46 -22.95
CA GLN A 23 -5.21 -44.33 -22.12
C GLN A 23 -4.05 -43.35 -21.98
N GLN A 24 -4.18 -42.20 -22.65
CA GLN A 24 -3.20 -41.13 -22.60
C GLN A 24 -3.09 -40.63 -21.15
N SER A 25 -2.00 -40.99 -20.47
CA SER A 25 -1.77 -40.63 -19.07
C SER A 25 -1.64 -39.12 -18.96
N LYS A 26 -2.67 -38.48 -18.39
CA LYS A 26 -2.65 -37.03 -18.15
C LYS A 26 -1.47 -36.70 -17.25
N SER A 27 -0.44 -36.06 -17.81
CA SER A 27 0.72 -35.58 -17.06
C SER A 27 0.26 -34.62 -15.96
N LYS A 28 0.22 -35.12 -14.72
CA LYS A 28 -0.04 -34.28 -13.55
C LYS A 28 1.21 -33.45 -13.32
N ARG A 29 1.19 -32.18 -13.71
CA ARG A 29 2.20 -31.20 -13.29
C ARG A 29 2.29 -31.27 -11.76
N PRO A 30 3.49 -31.47 -11.17
CA PRO A 30 3.63 -31.49 -9.73
C PRO A 30 3.19 -30.14 -9.16
N ILE A 31 2.39 -30.18 -8.09
CA ILE A 31 2.02 -28.98 -7.34
C ILE A 31 3.31 -28.46 -6.69
N PRO A 32 3.69 -27.18 -6.85
CA PRO A 32 4.87 -26.64 -6.20
C PRO A 32 4.69 -26.70 -4.68
N VAL A 33 5.51 -27.53 -4.02
CA VAL A 33 5.57 -27.58 -2.56
C VAL A 33 6.36 -26.36 -2.09
N PHE A 34 5.64 -25.26 -1.87
CA PHE A 34 6.20 -24.06 -1.25
C PHE A 34 6.57 -24.39 0.20
N LYS A 35 7.86 -24.63 0.45
CA LYS A 35 8.39 -24.63 1.81
C LYS A 35 8.28 -23.20 2.33
N GLN A 36 7.39 -22.97 3.30
CA GLN A 36 7.24 -21.63 3.86
C GLN A 36 8.59 -21.14 4.40
N PRO A 37 9.02 -19.92 4.05
CA PRO A 37 10.25 -19.36 4.59
C PRO A 37 10.10 -19.12 6.10
N LYS A 38 11.22 -19.11 6.83
CA LYS A 38 11.26 -18.98 8.30
C LYS A 38 10.98 -17.55 8.79
N ILE A 39 10.01 -16.85 8.18
CA ILE A 39 9.76 -15.42 8.31
C ILE A 39 8.64 -15.17 9.37
N GLY A 40 8.62 -15.96 10.44
CA GLY A 40 7.78 -15.78 11.65
C GLY A 40 6.25 -15.89 11.52
N GLY A 41 5.69 -15.67 10.34
CA GLY A 41 4.28 -15.35 10.14
C GLY A 41 4.03 -13.93 9.60
N LEU A 42 5.08 -13.16 9.29
CA LEU A 42 4.98 -11.77 8.78
C LEU A 42 4.24 -11.62 7.43
N LEU A 43 4.03 -12.71 6.67
CA LEU A 43 3.43 -12.74 5.32
C LEU A 43 4.09 -11.78 4.30
N LEU A 44 5.41 -11.62 4.41
CA LEU A 44 6.20 -10.81 3.46
C LEU A 44 6.25 -11.46 2.05
N PRO A 45 6.54 -10.67 0.99
CA PRO A 45 6.73 -11.19 -0.35
C PRO A 45 7.82 -12.27 -0.45
N ASP A 46 7.67 -13.17 -1.42
CA ASP A 46 8.72 -14.12 -1.79
C ASP A 46 10.04 -13.37 -2.08
N ASN A 47 11.15 -13.92 -1.58
CA ASN A 47 12.48 -13.32 -1.65
C ASN A 47 12.72 -12.04 -0.81
N ALA A 48 11.88 -11.70 0.17
CA ALA A 48 12.19 -10.62 1.13
C ALA A 48 13.58 -10.76 1.79
N THR A 49 14.06 -12.00 1.96
CA THR A 49 15.41 -12.32 2.47
C THR A 49 16.56 -11.81 1.58
N LEU A 50 16.31 -11.49 0.30
CA LEU A 50 17.31 -10.84 -0.57
C LEU A 50 17.52 -9.35 -0.25
N ILE A 51 16.58 -8.73 0.47
CA ILE A 51 16.67 -7.34 0.94
C ILE A 51 17.27 -7.31 2.34
N ARG A 52 16.84 -8.22 3.23
CA ARG A 52 17.36 -8.36 4.59
C ARG A 52 17.54 -9.84 4.93
N GLU A 53 18.78 -10.28 5.12
CA GLU A 53 19.09 -11.70 5.37
C GLU A 53 18.46 -12.24 6.67
N ASN A 54 18.49 -11.42 7.73
CA ASN A 54 18.01 -11.78 9.07
C ASN A 54 16.76 -10.97 9.41
N ILE A 55 15.59 -11.52 9.11
CA ILE A 55 14.30 -10.95 9.48
C ILE A 55 13.80 -11.63 10.76
N VAL A 56 13.59 -10.87 11.82
CA VAL A 56 12.99 -11.34 13.08
C VAL A 56 11.48 -11.07 13.11
N ASP A 57 10.72 -11.81 13.93
CA ASP A 57 9.29 -11.57 14.17
C ASP A 57 9.05 -11.54 15.70
N THR A 58 9.40 -10.41 16.30
CA THR A 58 9.16 -10.08 17.72
C THR A 58 8.10 -9.01 17.91
N PHE A 59 7.80 -8.24 16.86
CA PHE A 59 6.86 -7.13 16.91
C PHE A 59 5.42 -7.58 17.18
N SER A 60 4.75 -6.85 18.09
CA SER A 60 3.36 -7.08 18.46
C SER A 60 2.49 -5.83 18.32
N CYS A 61 1.30 -6.01 17.76
CA CYS A 61 0.22 -5.03 17.73
C CYS A 61 -0.59 -4.96 19.06
N GLN A 62 -0.18 -5.69 20.10
CA GLN A 62 -0.84 -5.63 21.41
C GLN A 62 -0.72 -4.22 22.01
N ASN A 63 -1.84 -3.69 22.52
CA ASN A 63 -1.95 -2.35 23.11
C ASN A 63 -1.57 -1.17 22.17
N ARG A 64 -1.51 -1.41 20.85
CA ARG A 64 -1.31 -0.38 19.83
C ARG A 64 -2.65 0.03 19.21
N ILE A 65 -2.81 1.31 18.86
CA ILE A 65 -3.97 1.80 18.12
C ILE A 65 -3.86 1.44 16.62
N TYR A 66 -4.90 1.75 15.83
CA TYR A 66 -4.79 1.69 14.37
C TYR A 66 -3.64 2.59 13.90
N GLY A 67 -2.78 2.08 13.02
CA GLY A 67 -1.66 2.87 12.51
C GLY A 67 -0.48 2.04 12.00
N TYR A 68 0.59 2.75 11.68
CA TYR A 68 1.84 2.25 11.12
C TYR A 68 2.93 2.31 12.19
N TYR A 69 3.75 1.26 12.26
CA TYR A 69 4.78 1.10 13.28
C TYR A 69 6.06 0.54 12.65
N ALA A 70 7.16 1.27 12.76
CA ALA A 70 8.49 0.82 12.42
C ALA A 70 8.91 -0.38 13.28
N ASP A 71 9.56 -1.37 12.68
CA ASP A 71 10.15 -2.51 13.40
C ASP A 71 11.62 -2.21 13.69
N MET A 72 11.92 -1.78 14.92
CA MET A 72 13.27 -1.39 15.32
C MET A 72 14.21 -2.62 15.40
N GLU A 73 13.69 -3.79 15.77
CA GLU A 73 14.44 -5.05 15.77
C GLU A 73 14.81 -5.53 14.35
N ASN A 74 14.13 -5.03 13.32
CA ASN A 74 14.50 -5.16 11.91
C ASN A 74 15.12 -3.88 11.31
N GLU A 75 15.72 -3.01 12.13
CA GLU A 75 16.41 -1.76 11.72
C GLU A 75 15.52 -0.83 10.88
N CYS A 76 14.20 -0.85 11.14
CA CYS A 76 13.19 -0.11 10.39
C CYS A 76 13.10 -0.48 8.89
N GLN A 77 13.84 -1.50 8.42
CA GLN A 77 13.71 -2.07 7.08
C GLN A 77 12.36 -2.79 6.91
N VAL A 78 11.78 -3.26 8.02
CA VAL A 78 10.41 -3.79 8.12
C VAL A 78 9.54 -2.79 8.87
N PHE A 79 8.26 -2.73 8.53
CA PHE A 79 7.24 -2.02 9.29
C PHE A 79 5.92 -2.78 9.28
N HIS A 80 5.04 -2.44 10.21
CA HIS A 80 3.76 -3.09 10.40
C HIS A 80 2.60 -2.11 10.36
N VAL A 81 1.46 -2.59 9.89
CA VAL A 81 0.17 -1.93 10.06
C VAL A 81 -0.64 -2.74 11.07
N CYS A 82 -1.05 -2.08 12.15
CA CYS A 82 -1.91 -2.68 13.17
C CYS A 82 -3.36 -2.22 12.98
N LEU A 83 -4.31 -3.13 13.10
CA LEU A 83 -5.74 -2.83 13.22
C LEU A 83 -6.30 -3.51 14.47
N PRO A 84 -6.65 -2.75 15.53
CA PRO A 84 -7.30 -3.27 16.72
C PRO A 84 -8.64 -3.94 16.40
N GLN A 85 -8.93 -5.02 17.11
CA GLN A 85 -10.18 -5.80 17.00
C GLN A 85 -10.73 -6.09 18.41
N THR A 86 -12.01 -6.45 18.49
CA THR A 86 -12.67 -6.79 19.78
C THR A 86 -12.03 -7.97 20.52
N ARG A 87 -11.24 -8.81 19.82
CA ARG A 87 -10.54 -9.98 20.37
C ARG A 87 -9.08 -10.06 19.91
N GLY A 88 -8.37 -8.94 19.90
CA GLY A 88 -6.94 -8.88 19.59
C GLY A 88 -6.63 -7.76 18.59
N SER A 89 -5.72 -8.04 17.65
CA SER A 89 -5.37 -7.12 16.57
C SER A 89 -5.00 -7.92 15.32
N ILE A 90 -5.25 -7.33 14.14
CA ILE A 90 -4.69 -7.80 12.89
C ILE A 90 -3.38 -7.06 12.66
N ARG A 91 -2.34 -7.80 12.26
CA ARG A 91 -1.04 -7.28 11.85
C ARG A 91 -0.82 -7.58 10.37
N TRP A 92 -0.49 -6.56 9.58
CA TRP A 92 0.16 -6.72 8.28
C TRP A 92 1.61 -6.27 8.40
N SER A 93 2.50 -6.83 7.58
CA SER A 93 3.93 -6.50 7.60
C SER A 93 4.40 -6.20 6.18
N PHE A 94 5.34 -5.27 6.09
CA PHE A 94 5.87 -4.78 4.84
C PHE A 94 7.38 -4.61 5.00
N ILE A 95 8.11 -4.81 3.90
CA ILE A 95 9.56 -4.58 3.85
C ILE A 95 9.82 -3.43 2.88
N CYS A 96 10.57 -2.43 3.32
CA CYS A 96 11.01 -1.34 2.47
C CYS A 96 12.00 -1.87 1.41
N PRO A 97 12.11 -1.23 0.23
CA PRO A 97 13.16 -1.53 -0.74
C PRO A 97 14.57 -1.43 -0.13
N ALA A 98 15.54 -2.11 -0.75
CA ALA A 98 16.94 -2.02 -0.37
C ALA A 98 17.40 -0.55 -0.27
N GLU A 99 18.30 -0.27 0.68
CA GLU A 99 18.83 1.08 0.97
C GLU A 99 17.80 2.09 1.52
N THR A 100 16.56 1.67 1.80
CA THR A 100 15.52 2.51 2.40
C THR A 100 14.92 1.90 3.66
N VAL A 101 14.61 2.74 4.65
CA VAL A 101 13.99 2.38 5.92
C VAL A 101 12.68 3.13 6.13
N PHE A 102 11.77 2.58 6.92
CA PHE A 102 10.48 3.19 7.21
C PHE A 102 10.65 4.37 8.17
N ASN A 103 10.42 5.58 7.66
CA ASN A 103 10.48 6.79 8.44
C ASN A 103 9.15 7.02 9.17
N GLN A 104 9.12 6.69 10.46
CA GLN A 104 7.92 6.78 11.30
C GLN A 104 7.34 8.20 11.40
N ALA A 105 8.15 9.25 11.20
CA ALA A 105 7.70 10.64 11.23
C ALA A 105 6.95 11.07 9.95
N THR A 106 7.07 10.32 8.86
CA THR A 106 6.45 10.64 7.55
C THR A 106 5.60 9.51 6.97
N PHE A 107 5.58 8.33 7.61
CA PHE A 107 4.92 7.10 7.18
C PHE A 107 5.35 6.57 5.80
N VAL A 108 6.60 6.85 5.40
CA VAL A 108 7.13 6.49 4.07
C VAL A 108 8.50 5.81 4.21
N CYS A 109 8.79 4.82 3.35
CA CYS A 109 10.15 4.30 3.20
C CYS A 109 11.04 5.37 2.53
N THR A 110 12.03 5.89 3.25
CA THR A 110 12.98 6.90 2.76
C THR A 110 14.41 6.36 2.82
N GLN A 111 15.34 6.93 2.05
CA GLN A 111 16.77 6.59 2.21
C GLN A 111 17.23 6.93 3.63
N THR A 112 18.13 6.12 4.19
CA THR A 112 18.50 6.19 5.62
C THR A 112 19.00 7.56 6.07
N GLU A 113 19.75 8.29 5.23
CA GLU A 113 20.26 9.64 5.53
C GLU A 113 19.18 10.74 5.51
N SER A 114 18.00 10.43 4.97
CA SER A 114 16.81 11.30 4.94
C SER A 114 15.72 10.85 5.93
N SER A 115 15.94 9.75 6.63
CA SER A 115 15.07 9.26 7.69
C SER A 115 15.42 9.89 9.04
N ILE A 116 14.47 9.84 9.98
CA ILE A 116 14.81 9.90 11.40
C ILE A 116 15.69 8.68 11.79
N PRO A 117 16.50 8.75 12.86
CA PRO A 117 17.12 7.57 13.45
C PRO A 117 16.08 6.50 13.75
N CYS A 118 16.38 5.23 13.49
CA CYS A 118 15.41 4.15 13.65
C CYS A 118 14.97 4.01 15.11
N GLU A 119 15.90 4.19 16.04
CA GLU A 119 15.72 4.16 17.50
C GLU A 119 14.81 5.28 18.01
N ASP A 120 14.65 6.36 17.23
CA ASP A 120 13.76 7.47 17.56
C ASP A 120 12.32 7.22 17.11
N SER A 121 12.04 6.16 16.34
CA SER A 121 10.72 5.90 15.74
C SER A 121 9.58 5.89 16.76
N GLU A 122 9.78 5.28 17.93
CA GLU A 122 8.74 5.21 18.96
C GLU A 122 8.23 6.60 19.43
N LYS A 123 9.09 7.62 19.38
CA LYS A 123 8.72 9.02 19.71
C LYS A 123 7.66 9.58 18.75
N TYR A 124 7.54 9.01 17.55
CA TYR A 124 6.62 9.43 16.51
C TYR A 124 5.38 8.53 16.39
N TYR A 125 5.23 7.49 17.22
CA TYR A 125 4.01 6.66 17.23
C TYR A 125 2.73 7.45 17.55
N VAL A 126 2.84 8.58 18.25
CA VAL A 126 1.72 9.51 18.52
C VAL A 126 1.09 10.04 17.22
N LEU A 127 1.85 10.15 16.11
CA LEU A 127 1.31 10.59 14.83
C LEU A 127 0.25 9.63 14.26
N ASN A 128 0.18 8.38 14.74
CA ASN A 128 -0.88 7.46 14.38
C ASN A 128 -2.27 7.93 14.84
N GLU A 129 -2.34 8.78 15.87
CA GLU A 129 -3.59 9.38 16.34
C GLU A 129 -4.22 10.33 15.31
N GLU A 130 -3.42 10.90 14.41
CA GLU A 130 -3.91 11.79 13.34
C GLU A 130 -4.47 11.03 12.14
N ILE A 131 -4.28 9.71 12.07
CA ILE A 131 -4.71 8.91 10.91
C ILE A 131 -6.23 8.76 10.90
N GLY A 132 -6.86 9.34 9.88
CA GLY A 132 -8.31 9.26 9.67
C GLY A 132 -9.13 10.28 10.44
N LYS A 133 -8.48 11.27 11.09
CA LYS A 133 -9.19 12.50 11.48
C LYS A 133 -9.55 13.29 10.23
N GLU A 134 -10.79 13.74 10.16
CA GLU A 134 -11.20 14.76 9.19
C GLU A 134 -10.59 16.09 9.66
N ILE A 135 -10.08 16.89 8.71
CA ILE A 135 -9.68 18.26 9.04
C ILE A 135 -10.99 19.03 9.19
N GLU A 136 -11.33 19.39 10.43
CA GLU A 136 -12.34 20.41 10.69
C GLU A 136 -11.78 21.71 10.09
N GLU A 137 -12.26 22.07 8.89
CA GLU A 137 -11.93 23.34 8.25
C GLU A 137 -12.48 24.45 9.16
N GLU A 138 -11.59 25.21 9.81
CA GLU A 138 -11.97 26.37 10.61
C GLU A 138 -12.71 27.38 9.70
N GLU A 139 -14.05 27.41 9.77
CA GLU A 139 -14.93 28.36 9.06
C GLU A 139 -14.79 29.82 9.58
N GLU A 140 -13.62 30.20 10.11
CA GLU A 140 -13.33 31.52 10.68
C GLU A 140 -12.64 32.45 9.68
N ALA A 141 -13.24 32.63 8.50
CA ALA A 141 -12.74 33.57 7.49
C ALA A 141 -13.82 34.25 6.62
N ASP A 142 -15.04 34.50 7.14
CA ASP A 142 -16.02 35.35 6.44
C ASP A 142 -16.94 36.18 7.36
N GLN A 143 -16.39 36.71 8.45
CA GLN A 143 -17.03 37.73 9.31
C GLN A 143 -16.16 38.97 9.54
N GLU A 144 -15.59 39.59 8.49
CA GLU A 144 -15.28 41.02 8.48
C GLU A 144 -14.84 41.53 7.08
N LEU A 145 -15.78 41.97 6.24
CA LEU A 145 -15.67 43.18 5.37
C LEU A 145 -16.98 43.42 4.56
N GLY A 146 -18.01 43.96 5.24
CA GLY A 146 -19.35 44.18 4.64
C GLY A 146 -19.84 45.64 4.60
N LYS A 147 -19.02 46.58 5.08
CA LYS A 147 -19.15 48.05 5.02
C LYS A 147 -17.73 48.62 5.10
N GLU A 148 -17.26 49.67 4.43
CA GLU A 148 -17.78 50.61 3.42
C GLU A 148 -16.54 51.37 2.85
N ASN A 149 -16.53 52.13 1.75
CA ASN A 149 -17.55 52.56 0.77
C ASN A 149 -16.89 52.69 -0.64
N THR A 150 -17.63 53.15 -1.65
CA THR A 150 -17.12 53.47 -3.01
C THR A 150 -16.20 54.71 -3.02
N THR A 151 -14.98 54.53 -3.56
CA THR A 151 -14.23 55.44 -4.45
C THR A 151 -14.63 56.93 -4.53
N LYS A 152 -13.67 57.84 -4.22
CA LYS A 152 -13.41 59.20 -4.79
C LYS A 152 -14.65 60.06 -5.12
N ILE A 153 -14.84 61.25 -4.54
CA ILE A 153 -13.98 62.45 -4.55
C ILE A 153 -14.16 63.13 -3.18
N SER A 154 -13.12 63.45 -2.41
CA SER A 154 -12.13 64.49 -2.69
C SER A 154 -10.72 64.22 -2.11
N GLU A 155 -9.72 64.80 -2.79
CA GLU A 155 -8.32 65.10 -2.37
C GLU A 155 -7.47 63.97 -1.75
N LEU A 156 -6.51 63.37 -2.49
CA LEU A 156 -5.16 63.83 -2.91
C LEU A 156 -4.04 63.55 -1.88
N GLU A 157 -3.09 62.72 -2.31
CA GLU A 157 -1.72 62.53 -1.79
C GLU A 157 -1.60 62.02 -0.33
N THR A 158 -0.74 61.05 0.02
CA THR A 158 0.66 60.88 -0.41
C THR A 158 1.15 59.42 -0.42
N VAL A 159 2.16 59.19 -1.26
CA VAL A 159 2.97 57.99 -1.48
C VAL A 159 3.68 57.43 -0.22
N SER A 160 3.55 56.11 0.06
CA SER A 160 4.72 55.25 0.40
C SER A 160 4.51 53.72 0.44
N LYS A 161 5.28 53.02 -0.41
CA LYS A 161 6.08 51.81 -0.11
C LYS A 161 5.39 50.45 0.21
N LYS A 162 4.81 49.86 -0.84
CA LYS A 162 5.21 48.55 -1.43
C LYS A 162 5.87 47.47 -0.55
N SER A 163 5.22 46.30 -0.47
CA SER A 163 5.83 44.95 -0.37
C SER A 163 4.92 43.94 -1.12
N PHE A 164 5.15 43.65 -2.40
CA PHE A 164 6.01 42.57 -2.93
C PHE A 164 5.62 41.15 -2.43
N SER A 165 4.56 40.57 -3.00
CA SER A 165 4.60 39.68 -4.19
C SER A 165 4.81 38.19 -3.87
N LYS A 166 3.71 37.46 -3.66
CA LYS A 166 3.68 35.99 -3.72
C LYS A 166 3.92 35.52 -5.16
N ASN A 167 4.94 34.69 -5.40
CA ASN A 167 5.17 34.09 -6.71
C ASN A 167 4.30 32.84 -6.92
N SER A 168 3.45 32.88 -7.94
CA SER A 168 2.56 31.79 -8.33
C SER A 168 3.26 30.77 -9.24
N LYS A 169 3.62 29.60 -8.71
CA LYS A 169 4.08 28.45 -9.50
C LYS A 169 3.55 27.11 -8.97
N LEU A 170 2.24 26.86 -9.14
CA LEU A 170 1.68 25.50 -9.09
C LEU A 170 0.33 25.35 -9.82
N LEU A 171 -0.46 26.43 -9.93
CA LEU A 171 -1.77 26.46 -10.63
C LEU A 171 -1.76 26.25 -12.17
N ASN A 172 -0.60 25.99 -12.77
CA ASN A 172 -0.47 25.72 -14.22
C ASN A 172 -0.26 24.23 -14.57
N ARG A 173 -0.12 23.33 -13.59
CA ARG A 173 0.14 21.90 -13.89
C ARG A 173 -1.12 21.07 -14.16
N GLU A 174 -2.31 21.55 -13.81
CA GLU A 174 -3.57 20.81 -14.03
C GLU A 174 -4.18 20.98 -15.42
N ARG A 175 -3.77 21.99 -16.21
CA ARG A 175 -4.33 22.23 -17.55
C ARG A 175 -3.68 21.42 -18.68
N LEU A 176 -2.55 20.75 -18.43
CA LEU A 176 -1.82 20.03 -19.49
C LEU A 176 -2.31 18.59 -19.74
N PHE A 177 -3.03 17.98 -18.77
CA PHE A 177 -3.52 16.59 -18.90
C PHE A 177 -4.97 16.46 -19.43
N ARG A 178 -5.65 17.58 -19.75
CA ARG A 178 -6.97 17.58 -20.41
C ARG A 178 -6.92 17.77 -21.94
N ARG A 179 -5.73 17.69 -22.55
CA ARG A 179 -5.53 17.68 -24.01
C ARG A 179 -4.48 16.66 -24.42
N ASN A 180 -4.88 15.39 -24.42
CA ASN A 180 -4.47 14.33 -25.34
C ASN A 180 -5.54 13.24 -25.29
#